data_AF-A0A2S5MIQ0-F1
#
_entry.id   AF-A0A2S5MIQ0-F1
#
_cell.length_a   1.000
_cell.length_b   1.000
_cell.length_c   1.000
_cell.angle_alpha   90.00
_cell.angle_beta   90.00
_cell.angle_gamma   90.00
#
_symmetry.space_group_name_H-M   'P 1'
#
loop_
_entity.id
_entity.type
_entity.pdbx_description
1 polymer ?
#
loop_
_entity_poly.entity_id
_entity_poly.type
_entity_poly.pdbx_seq_one_letter_code
_entity_poly.pdbx_strand_id
1 'polypeptide(L)'
;MAQAQIRAEHPRHCVMSVGPTQMMFSAFQENQTDEIFCRHVPTLGPTMIILDARQIELRDMNIEIRVLRNVGQADWRDDLDVNTVAVLPPQKYLADKGTTSFTHNFVSDGSYVALVRATSDDGAKEYVGQYDFSVGEGAEWSAAFGVLSLVGAGSALAMWRRKRAASTPRFSPDKPSPSALRQSR
;
A
#
# COMPACT_ATOMS: atom_id res chain seq x y z
N MET A 1 -7.54 34.12 -5.93
CA MET A 1 -6.27 33.39 -5.78
C MET A 1 -6.36 32.58 -4.49
N ALA A 2 -7.09 31.46 -4.52
CA ALA A 2 -7.29 30.62 -3.33
C ALA A 2 -6.05 29.74 -3.17
N GLN A 3 -5.27 30.01 -2.12
CA GLN A 3 -4.24 29.08 -1.66
C GLN A 3 -4.97 27.84 -1.15
N ALA A 4 -5.02 26.79 -1.98
CA ALA A 4 -5.33 25.45 -1.52
C ALA A 4 -4.21 25.07 -0.54
N GLN A 5 -4.47 25.30 0.74
CA GLN A 5 -3.63 24.82 1.81
C GLN A 5 -3.79 23.29 1.79
N ILE A 6 -2.88 22.63 1.07
CA ILE A 6 -2.63 21.20 1.23
C ILE A 6 -2.47 21.02 2.73
N ARG A 7 -3.43 20.34 3.35
CA ARG A 7 -3.33 19.89 4.73
C ARG A 7 -2.32 18.74 4.75
N ALA A 8 -1.07 19.06 4.43
CA ALA A 8 0.07 18.20 4.62
C ALA A 8 0.36 18.23 6.12
N GLU A 9 -0.46 17.52 6.88
CA GLU A 9 0.07 16.84 8.06
C GLU A 9 1.12 15.88 7.52
N HIS A 10 2.33 16.39 7.25
CA HIS A 10 3.47 15.62 6.76
C HIS A 10 3.61 14.47 7.76
N PRO A 11 3.26 13.21 7.39
CA PRO A 11 3.39 12.12 8.34
C PRO A 11 4.87 12.11 8.71
N ARG A 12 5.19 12.33 9.98
CA ARG A 12 6.57 12.35 10.51
C ARG A 12 7.21 10.95 10.47
N HIS A 13 6.84 10.11 9.51
CA HIS A 13 6.96 8.67 9.58
C HIS A 13 7.65 8.05 8.36
N CYS A 14 7.93 8.83 7.32
CA CYS A 14 8.38 8.31 6.03
C CYS A 14 9.84 8.68 5.82
N VAL A 15 10.66 8.18 6.74
CA VAL A 15 12.08 8.52 6.83
C VAL A 15 12.88 7.35 6.25
N MET A 16 13.78 7.66 5.32
CA MET A 16 14.82 6.75 4.85
C MET A 16 16.18 7.16 5.43
N SER A 17 17.04 6.17 5.65
CA SER A 17 18.42 6.42 6.04
C SER A 17 19.28 6.54 4.78
N VAL A 18 20.13 7.56 4.72
CA VAL A 18 21.09 7.79 3.64
C VAL A 18 22.47 7.87 4.28
N GLY A 19 23.20 6.75 4.31
CA GLY A 19 24.42 6.62 5.11
C GLY A 19 24.16 6.98 6.60
N PRO A 20 24.92 7.92 7.20
CA PRO A 20 24.72 8.36 8.60
C PRO A 20 23.59 9.40 8.76
N THR A 21 22.93 9.79 7.67
CA THR A 21 21.93 10.87 7.63
C THR A 21 20.52 10.33 7.35
N GLN A 22 19.53 11.20 7.38
CA GLN A 22 18.12 10.87 7.18
C GLN A 22 17.48 11.80 6.14
N MET A 23 16.61 11.22 5.32
CA MET A 23 15.82 11.95 4.33
C MET A 23 14.36 11.52 4.44
N MET A 24 13.43 12.44 4.22
CA MET A 24 12.00 12.15 4.21
C MET A 24 11.53 11.92 2.77
N PHE A 25 10.76 10.85 2.57
CA PHE A 25 10.15 10.46 1.31
C PHE A 25 8.64 10.70 1.37
N SER A 26 8.12 11.40 0.37
CA SER A 26 6.69 11.67 0.22
C SER A 26 6.31 11.50 -1.25
N ALA A 27 5.20 10.81 -1.52
CA ALA A 27 4.65 10.64 -2.86
C ALA A 27 3.24 11.25 -2.93
N PHE A 28 2.94 11.92 -4.03
CA PHE A 28 1.68 12.65 -4.24
C PHE A 28 1.13 12.38 -5.64
N GLN A 29 -0.20 12.22 -5.78
CA GLN A 29 -0.89 12.07 -7.05
C GLN A 29 -2.03 13.08 -7.14
N GLU A 30 -2.00 13.97 -8.14
CA GLU A 30 -3.00 15.05 -8.30
C GLU A 30 -4.42 14.53 -8.57
N ASN A 31 -4.55 13.37 -9.20
CA ASN A 31 -5.84 12.74 -9.48
C ASN A 31 -6.43 11.99 -8.27
N GLN A 32 -5.66 11.86 -7.18
CA GLN A 32 -6.12 11.29 -5.92
C GLN A 32 -6.39 12.42 -4.92
N THR A 33 -7.01 12.09 -3.78
CA THR A 33 -7.18 13.01 -2.65
C THR A 33 -5.85 13.71 -2.30
N ASP A 34 -5.90 14.87 -1.62
CA ASP A 34 -4.73 15.64 -1.16
C ASP A 34 -3.88 14.92 -0.08
N GLU A 35 -3.69 13.61 -0.23
CA GLU A 35 -3.05 12.69 0.68
C GLU A 35 -1.61 12.44 0.24
N ILE A 36 -0.71 12.39 1.23
CA ILE A 36 0.71 12.07 1.01
C ILE A 36 0.89 10.58 1.27
N PHE A 37 1.37 9.86 0.26
CA PHE A 37 1.67 8.44 0.33
C PHE A 37 3.13 8.23 0.71
N CYS A 38 3.38 7.19 1.52
CA CYS A 38 4.71 6.87 1.99
C CYS A 38 5.22 5.54 1.47
N ARG A 39 4.52 4.43 1.77
CA ARG A 39 4.92 3.10 1.29
C ARG A 39 3.99 2.56 0.22
N HIS A 40 2.72 2.96 0.23
CA HIS A 40 1.71 2.39 -0.66
C HIS A 40 1.05 3.53 -1.44
N VAL A 41 1.32 3.59 -2.73
CA VAL A 41 0.64 4.47 -3.69
C VAL A 41 -0.53 3.66 -4.28
N PRO A 42 -1.78 4.14 -4.15
CA PRO A 42 -2.95 3.29 -4.42
C PRO A 42 -3.18 3.02 -5.91
N THR A 43 -2.80 3.94 -6.79
CA THR A 43 -3.11 3.86 -8.23
C THR A 43 -1.91 4.12 -9.11
N LEU A 44 -1.99 3.63 -10.35
CA LEU A 44 -1.04 3.94 -11.41
C LEU A 44 -1.25 5.37 -11.93
N GLY A 45 -0.20 5.97 -12.49
CA GLY A 45 -0.24 7.28 -13.11
C GLY A 45 0.86 8.25 -12.66
N PRO A 46 0.71 9.54 -13.04
CA PRO A 46 1.66 10.59 -12.68
C PRO A 46 1.75 10.75 -11.17
N THR A 47 2.93 10.47 -10.62
CA THR A 47 3.21 10.54 -9.20
C THR A 47 4.39 11.48 -8.98
N MET A 48 4.16 12.54 -8.22
CA MET A 48 5.22 13.46 -7.80
C MET A 48 5.86 12.92 -6.53
N ILE A 49 7.15 12.62 -6.62
CA ILE A 49 7.97 12.19 -5.49
C ILE A 49 8.70 13.43 -4.96
N ILE A 50 8.66 13.60 -3.65
CA ILE A 50 9.29 14.69 -2.91
C ILE A 50 10.25 14.07 -1.91
N LEU A 51 11.47 14.59 -1.91
CA LEU A 51 12.54 14.20 -1.02
C LEU A 51 12.98 15.42 -0.21
N ASP A 52 13.08 15.29 1.11
CA ASP A 52 13.51 16.36 2.02
C ASP A 52 14.66 15.90 2.92
N ALA A 53 15.81 16.55 2.81
CA ALA A 53 16.98 16.25 3.62
C ALA A 53 16.88 16.90 5.00
N ARG A 54 17.01 16.05 6.03
CA ARG A 54 16.98 16.48 7.43
C ARG A 54 18.28 17.16 7.85
N GLN A 55 19.42 16.67 7.38
CA GLN A 55 20.74 17.21 7.72
C GLN A 55 21.29 18.09 6.59
N ILE A 56 22.06 19.12 6.97
CA ILE A 56 22.71 20.05 6.05
C ILE A 56 23.76 19.37 5.16
N GLU A 57 24.40 18.30 5.64
CA GLU A 57 25.46 17.59 4.90
C GLU A 57 24.98 17.08 3.54
N LEU A 58 23.76 16.54 3.46
CA LEU A 58 23.18 16.08 2.19
C LEU A 58 22.86 17.23 1.23
N ARG A 59 22.72 18.48 1.71
CA ARG A 59 22.36 19.62 0.87
C ARG A 59 23.49 20.09 -0.02
N ASP A 60 24.73 19.88 0.43
CA ASP A 60 25.94 20.28 -0.29
C ASP A 60 26.50 19.17 -1.19
N MET A 61 25.93 17.95 -1.14
CA MET A 61 26.34 16.78 -1.92
C MET A 61 25.63 16.69 -3.28
N ASN A 62 26.26 16.01 -4.22
CA ASN A 62 25.64 15.63 -5.49
C ASN A 62 24.72 14.42 -5.26
N ILE A 63 23.43 14.61 -5.50
CA ILE A 63 22.40 13.60 -5.27
C ILE A 63 21.98 13.01 -6.62
N GLU A 64 22.19 11.71 -6.80
CA GLU A 64 21.58 10.91 -7.86
C GLU A 64 20.38 10.15 -7.28
N ILE A 65 19.26 10.19 -7.98
CA ILE A 65 18.06 9.45 -7.59
C ILE A 65 17.74 8.47 -8.70
N ARG A 66 17.58 7.21 -8.33
CA ARG A 66 17.04 6.19 -9.23
C ARG A 66 15.78 5.59 -8.63
N VAL A 67 14.79 5.37 -9.47
CA VAL A 67 13.64 4.53 -9.11
C VAL A 67 13.85 3.19 -9.81
N LEU A 68 13.90 2.12 -9.05
CA LEU A 68 14.09 0.76 -9.52
C LEU A 68 12.80 -0.03 -9.36
N ARG A 69 12.51 -0.94 -10.28
CA ARG A 69 11.54 -2.01 -10.04
C ARG A 69 12.16 -3.01 -9.07
N ASN A 70 11.38 -3.45 -8.08
CA ASN A 70 11.78 -4.51 -7.17
C ASN A 70 11.23 -5.84 -7.71
N VAL A 71 12.12 -6.66 -8.28
CA VAL A 71 11.82 -7.99 -8.82
C VAL A 71 12.28 -9.11 -7.87
N GLY A 72 12.60 -8.76 -6.62
CA GLY A 72 13.16 -9.69 -5.63
C GLY A 72 14.67 -9.84 -5.71
N GLN A 73 15.38 -8.84 -6.26
CA GLN A 73 16.84 -8.79 -6.25
C GLN A 73 17.39 -8.74 -4.81
N ALA A 74 18.55 -9.36 -4.60
CA ALA A 74 19.20 -9.39 -3.29
C ALA A 74 19.96 -8.09 -2.98
N ASP A 75 20.57 -7.49 -4.00
CA ASP A 75 21.23 -6.19 -3.93
C ASP A 75 20.63 -5.24 -4.98
N TRP A 76 20.53 -3.95 -4.67
CA TRP A 76 20.04 -2.92 -5.60
C TRP A 76 20.92 -2.78 -6.85
N ARG A 77 22.18 -3.22 -6.77
CA ARG A 77 23.14 -3.21 -7.88
C ARG A 77 22.86 -4.29 -8.92
N ASP A 78 22.12 -5.34 -8.54
CA ASP A 78 21.79 -6.45 -9.42
C ASP A 78 20.88 -5.96 -10.54
N ASP A 79 21.35 -6.12 -11.78
CA ASP A 79 20.65 -5.68 -12.99
C ASP A 79 20.15 -4.23 -12.91
N LEU A 80 20.95 -3.36 -12.27
CA LEU A 80 20.58 -1.98 -11.95
C LEU A 80 19.96 -1.23 -13.13
N ASP A 81 20.61 -1.27 -14.29
CA ASP A 81 20.14 -0.52 -15.47
C ASP A 81 18.88 -1.14 -16.09
N VAL A 82 18.68 -2.45 -15.96
CA VAL A 82 17.47 -3.14 -16.43
C VAL A 82 16.29 -2.82 -15.53
N ASN A 83 16.53 -2.77 -14.21
CA ASN A 83 15.51 -2.49 -13.21
C ASN A 83 15.18 -1.00 -13.07
N THR A 84 16.03 -0.10 -13.60
CA THR A 84 15.82 1.35 -13.50
C THR A 84 14.64 1.82 -14.36
N VAL A 85 13.64 2.43 -13.72
CA VAL A 85 12.48 3.03 -14.39
C VAL A 85 12.54 4.55 -14.49
N ALA A 86 13.31 5.20 -13.61
CA ALA A 86 13.55 6.63 -13.65
C ALA A 86 14.96 6.96 -13.12
N VAL A 87 15.60 7.96 -13.72
CA VAL A 87 16.90 8.48 -13.28
C VAL A 87 16.83 9.99 -13.18
N LEU A 88 17.28 10.51 -12.05
CA LEU A 88 17.63 11.90 -11.85
C LEU A 88 19.16 11.96 -11.69
N PRO A 89 19.88 12.59 -12.63
CA PRO A 89 21.34 12.53 -12.67
C PRO A 89 21.98 13.21 -11.46
N PRO A 90 23.25 12.91 -11.13
CA PRO A 90 23.92 13.51 -9.97
C PRO A 90 23.94 15.05 -10.06
N GLN A 91 23.26 15.73 -9.13
CA GLN A 91 23.25 17.20 -9.03
C GLN A 91 22.96 17.65 -7.59
N LYS A 92 23.35 18.88 -7.24
CA LYS A 92 23.02 19.51 -5.96
C LYS A 92 21.55 19.98 -5.90
N TYR A 93 20.61 19.05 -5.99
CA TYR A 93 19.17 19.35 -5.97
C TYR A 93 18.69 19.99 -4.66
N LEU A 94 19.43 19.79 -3.58
CA LEU A 94 19.04 20.16 -2.22
C LEU A 94 19.71 21.46 -1.73
N ALA A 95 20.58 22.09 -2.54
CA ALA A 95 21.39 23.23 -2.12
C ALA A 95 20.56 24.43 -1.62
N ASP A 96 19.49 24.79 -2.34
CA ASP A 96 18.72 25.99 -2.02
C ASP A 96 17.68 25.75 -0.92
N LYS A 97 16.85 24.70 -1.11
CA LYS A 97 15.65 24.48 -0.29
C LYS A 97 15.75 23.29 0.66
N GLY A 98 16.79 22.47 0.54
CA GLY A 98 16.89 21.20 1.27
C GLY A 98 15.90 20.13 0.82
N THR A 99 15.09 20.42 -0.22
CA THR A 99 14.10 19.51 -0.77
C THR A 99 14.16 19.52 -2.30
N THR A 100 13.88 18.37 -2.90
CA THR A 100 13.75 18.19 -4.35
C THR A 100 12.48 17.42 -4.66
N SER A 101 11.91 17.66 -5.83
CA SER A 101 10.78 16.89 -6.32
C SER A 101 10.93 16.54 -7.78
N PHE A 102 10.42 15.38 -8.17
CA PHE A 102 10.37 14.94 -9.54
C PHE A 102 9.11 14.11 -9.78
N THR A 103 8.61 14.11 -11.01
CA THR A 103 7.40 13.38 -11.37
C THR A 103 7.76 12.18 -12.24
N HIS A 104 7.22 11.02 -11.89
CA HIS A 104 7.31 9.82 -12.71
C HIS A 104 5.91 9.25 -12.98
N ASN A 105 5.67 8.78 -14.19
CA ASN A 105 4.41 8.16 -14.58
C ASN A 105 4.52 6.64 -14.45
N PHE A 106 3.96 6.08 -13.37
CA PHE A 106 3.95 4.64 -13.15
C PHE A 106 2.89 3.97 -14.02
N VAL A 107 3.33 3.10 -14.94
CA VAL A 107 2.45 2.39 -15.90
C VAL A 107 2.21 0.93 -15.55
N SER A 108 2.87 0.42 -14.52
CA SER A 108 2.68 -0.95 -14.04
C SER A 108 2.61 -0.96 -12.52
N ASP A 109 1.79 -1.85 -11.99
CA ASP A 109 1.75 -2.14 -10.58
C ASP A 109 3.00 -2.92 -10.12
N GLY A 110 3.20 -2.94 -8.81
CA GLY A 110 4.24 -3.72 -8.16
C GLY A 110 5.05 -2.93 -7.14
N SER A 111 6.12 -3.58 -6.68
CA SER A 111 7.09 -3.03 -5.74
C SER A 111 8.23 -2.30 -6.46
N TYR A 112 8.70 -1.23 -5.83
CA TYR A 112 9.73 -0.34 -6.33
C TYR A 112 10.70 0.06 -5.20
N VAL A 113 11.92 0.44 -5.57
CA VAL A 113 12.95 0.95 -4.67
C VAL A 113 13.35 2.35 -5.12
N ALA A 114 13.19 3.34 -4.24
CA ALA A 114 13.81 4.65 -4.42
C ALA A 114 15.25 4.58 -3.88
N LEU A 115 16.21 4.60 -4.79
CA LEU A 115 17.63 4.62 -4.50
C LEU A 115 18.12 6.08 -4.53
N VAL A 116 18.70 6.53 -3.42
CA VAL A 116 19.33 7.84 -3.31
C VAL A 116 20.82 7.65 -3.08
N ARG A 117 21.63 8.22 -3.96
CA ARG A 117 23.08 8.19 -3.87
C ARG A 117 23.61 9.61 -3.74
N ALA A 118 24.21 9.92 -2.61
CA ALA A 118 24.79 11.21 -2.30
C ALA A 118 26.32 11.11 -2.34
N THR A 119 26.97 11.93 -3.16
CA THR A 119 28.43 11.95 -3.30
C THR A 119 28.97 13.36 -3.03
N SER A 120 30.02 13.50 -2.23
CA SER A 120 30.67 14.79 -2.01
C SER A 120 31.40 15.29 -3.27
N ASP A 121 31.65 16.59 -3.37
CA ASP A 121 32.31 17.19 -4.55
C ASP A 121 33.72 16.62 -4.81
N ASP A 122 34.43 16.23 -3.76
CA ASP A 122 35.75 15.59 -3.81
C ASP A 122 35.68 14.07 -4.01
N GLY A 123 34.48 13.48 -4.02
CA GLY A 123 34.27 12.03 -4.12
C GLY A 123 34.70 11.22 -2.89
N ALA A 124 35.16 11.86 -1.81
CA ALA A 124 35.66 11.17 -0.63
C ALA A 124 34.54 10.53 0.22
N LYS A 125 33.33 11.05 0.14
CA LYS A 125 32.14 10.56 0.85
C LYS A 125 31.08 10.12 -0.14
N GLU A 126 30.60 8.89 0.01
CA GLU A 126 29.45 8.35 -0.69
C GLU A 126 28.46 7.78 0.34
N TYR A 127 27.22 8.25 0.27
CA TYR A 127 26.12 7.74 1.09
C TYR A 127 25.04 7.19 0.17
N VAL A 128 24.56 6.00 0.50
CA VAL A 128 23.48 5.34 -0.23
C VAL A 128 22.30 5.14 0.73
N GLY A 129 21.11 5.45 0.25
CA GLY A 129 19.85 5.16 0.91
C GLY A 129 18.91 4.44 -0.04
N GLN A 130 18.15 3.49 0.51
CA GLN A 130 17.14 2.74 -0.21
C GLN A 130 15.83 2.88 0.54
N TYR A 131 14.74 3.04 -0.21
CA TYR A 131 13.42 3.14 0.35
C TYR A 131 12.41 2.39 -0.50
N ASP A 132 11.84 1.34 0.08
CA ASP A 132 10.89 0.45 -0.59
C ASP A 132 9.47 0.99 -0.52
N PHE A 133 8.79 0.99 -1.66
CA PHE A 133 7.41 1.39 -1.79
C PHE A 133 6.71 0.59 -2.89
N SER A 134 5.39 0.56 -2.89
CA SER A 134 4.58 -0.10 -3.91
C SER A 134 3.59 0.85 -4.54
N VAL A 135 3.20 0.51 -5.78
CA VAL A 135 2.23 1.25 -6.57
C VAL A 135 1.18 0.26 -7.08
N GLY A 136 -0.10 0.53 -6.83
CA GLY A 136 -1.22 -0.24 -7.39
C GLY A 136 -1.58 -1.54 -6.65
N GLU A 137 -0.78 -2.01 -5.68
CA GLU A 137 -0.96 -3.32 -4.99
C GLU A 137 -2.12 -3.36 -3.96
N GLY A 138 -2.91 -2.30 -3.80
CA GLY A 138 -3.91 -2.17 -2.73
C GLY A 138 -5.25 -2.89 -2.96
N ALA A 139 -5.58 -3.27 -4.21
CA ALA A 139 -6.93 -3.72 -4.54
C ALA A 139 -7.19 -5.20 -4.21
N GLU A 140 -6.21 -6.09 -4.38
CA GLU A 140 -6.44 -7.54 -4.40
C GLU A 140 -6.86 -8.12 -3.03
N TRP A 141 -6.29 -7.61 -1.93
CA TRP A 141 -6.58 -8.16 -0.60
C TRP A 141 -8.03 -7.91 -0.17
N SER A 142 -8.58 -6.75 -0.54
CA SER A 142 -9.97 -6.38 -0.23
C SER A 142 -10.99 -7.29 -0.94
N ALA A 143 -10.70 -7.67 -2.19
CA ALA A 143 -11.53 -8.61 -2.95
C ALA A 143 -11.49 -10.02 -2.32
N ALA A 144 -10.31 -10.49 -1.91
CA ALA A 144 -10.14 -11.79 -1.26
C ALA A 144 -10.93 -11.89 0.06
N PHE A 145 -10.88 -10.87 0.92
CA PHE A 145 -11.68 -10.84 2.16
C PHE A 145 -13.18 -10.75 1.90
N GLY A 146 -13.61 -10.04 0.85
CA GLY A 146 -15.01 -9.98 0.45
C GLY A 146 -15.58 -11.35 0.07
N VAL A 147 -14.85 -12.12 -0.75
CA VAL A 147 -15.26 -13.47 -1.15
C VAL A 147 -15.31 -14.42 0.06
N LEU A 148 -14.31 -14.42 0.92
CA LEU A 148 -14.29 -15.25 2.12
C LEU A 148 -15.46 -14.94 3.07
N SER A 149 -15.81 -13.67 3.22
CA SER A 149 -16.93 -13.23 4.06
C SER A 149 -18.27 -13.71 3.52
N LEU A 150 -18.48 -13.66 2.20
CA LEU A 150 -19.70 -14.16 1.56
C LEU A 150 -19.85 -15.69 1.69
N VAL A 151 -18.74 -16.44 1.53
CA VAL A 151 -18.74 -17.90 1.72
C VAL A 151 -19.02 -18.27 3.18
N GLY A 152 -18.40 -17.57 4.13
CA GLY A 152 -18.65 -17.73 5.57
C GLY A 152 -20.11 -17.44 5.94
N ALA A 153 -20.67 -16.33 5.44
CA ALA A 153 -22.07 -15.97 5.68
C ALA A 153 -23.04 -17.00 5.06
N GLY A 154 -22.79 -17.44 3.83
CA GLY A 154 -23.62 -18.43 3.13
C GLY A 154 -23.64 -19.79 3.83
N SER A 155 -22.48 -20.26 4.29
CA SER A 155 -22.35 -21.52 5.04
C SER A 155 -23.04 -21.47 6.41
N ALA A 156 -22.90 -20.36 7.15
CA ALA A 156 -23.62 -20.14 8.40
C ALA A 156 -25.14 -20.12 8.19
N LEU A 157 -25.63 -19.43 7.15
CA LEU A 157 -27.05 -19.33 6.83
C LEU A 157 -27.64 -20.68 6.40
N ALA A 158 -26.89 -21.47 5.63
CA ALA A 158 -27.27 -22.82 5.23
C ALA A 158 -27.35 -23.78 6.42
N MET A 159 -26.36 -23.74 7.33
CA MET A 159 -26.40 -24.53 8.57
C MET A 159 -27.58 -24.16 9.46
N TRP A 160 -27.88 -22.86 9.60
CA TRP A 160 -29.02 -22.38 10.37
C TRP A 160 -30.36 -22.81 9.78
N ARG A 161 -30.52 -22.74 8.45
CA ARG A 161 -31.70 -23.25 7.73
C ARG A 161 -31.90 -24.75 7.92
N ARG A 162 -30.81 -25.54 7.83
CA ARG A 162 -30.85 -26.99 8.07
C ARG A 162 -31.29 -27.33 9.49
N LYS A 163 -30.75 -26.63 10.50
CA LYS A 163 -31.17 -26.80 11.90
C LYS A 163 -32.65 -26.47 12.08
N ARG A 164 -33.16 -25.37 11.51
CA ARG A 164 -34.58 -25.01 11.58
C ARG A 164 -35.50 -26.04 10.92
N ALA A 165 -35.12 -26.56 9.74
CA ALA A 165 -35.90 -27.58 9.04
C ALA A 165 -35.94 -28.93 9.78
N ALA A 166 -34.84 -29.30 10.45
CA ALA A 166 -34.79 -30.48 11.30
C ALA A 166 -35.61 -30.34 12.61
N SER A 167 -36.00 -29.12 12.98
CA SER A 167 -36.73 -28.83 14.22
C SER A 167 -38.26 -28.87 14.04
N THR A 168 -38.79 -29.08 12.84
CA THR A 168 -40.25 -29.13 12.63
C THR A 168 -40.82 -30.41 13.24
N PRO A 169 -41.73 -30.34 14.24
CA PRO A 169 -42.32 -31.52 14.84
C PRO A 169 -43.21 -32.23 13.82
N ARG A 170 -43.01 -33.53 13.61
CA ARG A 170 -43.94 -34.36 12.84
C ARG A 170 -45.25 -34.46 13.61
N PHE A 171 -46.30 -33.83 13.10
CA PHE A 171 -47.66 -34.00 13.60
C PHE A 171 -48.05 -35.49 13.45
N SER A 172 -48.18 -36.20 14.57
CA SER A 172 -48.66 -37.58 14.58
C SER A 172 -50.20 -37.55 14.50
N PRO A 173 -50.84 -38.27 13.57
CA PRO A 173 -52.29 -38.36 13.57
C PRO A 173 -52.75 -39.16 14.78
N ASP A 174 -53.65 -38.56 15.56
CA ASP A 174 -54.28 -39.20 16.72
C ASP A 174 -55.02 -40.46 16.30
N LYS A 175 -54.80 -41.55 17.04
CA LYS A 175 -55.44 -42.85 16.81
C LYS A 175 -56.88 -42.79 17.33
N PRO A 176 -57.91 -43.23 16.59
CA PRO A 176 -59.27 -43.17 17.08
C PRO A 176 -59.46 -44.12 18.27
N SER A 177 -59.98 -43.58 19.37
CA SER A 177 -60.31 -44.32 20.59
C SER A 177 -61.60 -45.14 20.37
N PRO A 178 -61.59 -46.46 20.61
CA PRO A 178 -62.79 -47.27 20.52
C PRO A 178 -63.50 -47.24 21.88
N SER A 179 -64.36 -46.23 22.09
CA SER A 179 -65.28 -46.27 23.23
C SER A 179 -66.43 -47.23 22.92
N ALA A 180 -66.21 -48.42 23.46
CA ALA A 180 -67.13 -49.53 23.62
C ALA A 180 -68.61 -49.13 23.78
N LEU A 181 -69.41 -49.81 22.96
CA LEU A 181 -70.73 -50.33 23.31
C LEU A 181 -70.87 -50.58 24.83
N ARG A 182 -71.78 -49.86 25.48
CA ARG A 182 -72.37 -50.35 26.74
C ARG A 182 -73.82 -49.90 26.92
N GLN A 183 -74.68 -50.89 26.66
CA GLN A 183 -75.90 -51.23 27.41
C GLN A 183 -77.18 -50.41 27.19
N SER A 184 -78.02 -51.00 26.33
CA SER A 184 -79.46 -51.16 26.56
C SER A 184 -79.72 -52.07 27.78
N ARG A 185 -80.43 -51.55 28.78
CA ARG A 185 -81.46 -52.29 29.52
C ARG A 185 -82.35 -51.31 30.28
#